data_AF-A0A9D7YDL0-F1
#
_entry.id   AF-A0A9D7YDL0-F1
#
_cell.length_a   1.000
_cell.length_b   1.000
_cell.length_c   1.000
_cell.angle_alpha   90.00
_cell.angle_beta   90.00
_cell.angle_gamma   90.00
#
_symmetry.space_group_name_H-M   'P 1'
#
loop_
_entity.id
_entity.type
_entity.pdbx_description
1 polymer ?
#
loop_
_entity_poly.entity_id
_entity_poly.type
_entity_poly.pdbx_seq_one_letter_code
_entity_poly.pdbx_strand_id
1 'polypeptide(L)'
;MKLIILIAFASVTVFAQRTVGVFTHDSTLSYKGYTLFAPVTTKLTYLIDNDGDVVKSWPSQYNPGQAVMLLNDGTLLRTGAPMVQSMGGGGAGGIVEKIAWDGSVLWRYEHYGSTYRSHHDVEIMPNGNVLLLVWESHTRDEALAKGRDASRLADNTLWSERIIEVKQTGPTSGEIVWSWSSWDHMIQDRDPQKPDHGVVKEHPERVDINIGGNRSDWLHMNSVRYNAKRNEVLVSVHNLHEIWIISRETGNIVYRWGNPLTYQRGTRSEQRLYGQHDAR
;
A
#
# COMPACT_ATOMS: atom_id res chain seq x y z
N MET A 1 -54.19 -38.06 -52.24
CA MET A 1 -53.97 -37.97 -50.78
C MET A 1 -52.78 -37.04 -50.55
N LYS A 2 -53.00 -35.78 -50.16
CA LYS A 2 -51.91 -34.81 -49.93
C LYS A 2 -51.57 -34.80 -48.44
N LEU A 3 -50.35 -35.18 -48.09
CA LEU A 3 -49.83 -35.18 -46.73
C LEU A 3 -49.31 -33.78 -46.41
N ILE A 4 -49.93 -33.09 -45.46
CA ILE A 4 -49.47 -31.80 -44.94
C ILE A 4 -48.66 -32.10 -43.68
N ILE A 5 -47.36 -31.83 -43.72
CA ILE A 5 -46.46 -31.96 -42.57
C ILE A 5 -46.40 -30.59 -41.88
N LEU A 6 -46.96 -30.52 -40.67
CA LEU A 6 -46.87 -29.35 -39.80
C LEU A 6 -45.56 -29.45 -39.00
N ILE A 7 -44.59 -28.58 -39.31
CA ILE A 7 -43.34 -28.50 -38.54
C ILE A 7 -43.54 -27.45 -37.44
N ALA A 8 -43.68 -27.92 -36.20
CA ALA A 8 -43.69 -27.07 -35.02
C ALA A 8 -42.24 -26.73 -34.62
N PHE A 9 -41.87 -25.45 -34.70
CA PHE A 9 -40.60 -24.97 -34.15
C PHE A 9 -40.78 -24.74 -32.64
N ALA A 10 -40.14 -25.59 -31.84
CA ALA A 10 -39.97 -25.34 -30.40
C ALA A 10 -38.74 -24.44 -30.20
N SER A 11 -38.96 -23.21 -29.76
CA SER A 11 -37.89 -22.32 -29.30
C SER A 11 -37.45 -22.72 -27.89
N VAL A 12 -36.28 -23.32 -27.77
CA VAL A 12 -35.65 -23.58 -26.48
C VAL A 12 -34.80 -22.37 -26.10
N THR A 13 -35.23 -21.61 -25.10
CA THR A 13 -34.38 -20.58 -24.48
C THR A 13 -33.32 -21.26 -23.62
N VAL A 14 -32.08 -21.26 -24.11
CA VAL A 14 -30.91 -21.68 -23.35
C VAL A 14 -30.41 -20.48 -22.55
N PHE A 15 -30.52 -20.53 -21.23
CA PHE A 15 -29.89 -19.54 -20.35
C PHE A 15 -28.42 -19.91 -20.19
N ALA A 16 -27.53 -19.12 -20.78
CA ALA A 16 -26.11 -19.24 -20.48
C ALA A 16 -25.86 -18.77 -19.04
N GLN A 17 -25.22 -19.60 -18.22
CA GLN A 17 -24.77 -19.19 -16.90
C GLN A 17 -23.69 -18.12 -17.05
N ARG A 18 -23.88 -16.95 -16.43
CA ARG A 18 -22.81 -15.94 -16.28
C ARG A 18 -21.67 -16.62 -15.52
N THR A 19 -20.48 -16.74 -16.10
CA THR A 19 -19.31 -17.39 -15.47
C THR A 19 -18.27 -16.40 -14.97
N VAL A 20 -18.39 -15.12 -15.34
CA VAL A 20 -17.51 -14.02 -14.95
C VAL A 20 -18.32 -12.74 -14.75
N GLY A 21 -17.78 -11.78 -13.99
CA GLY A 21 -18.44 -10.50 -13.70
C GLY A 21 -19.30 -10.52 -12.44
N VAL A 22 -20.23 -9.57 -12.31
CA VAL A 22 -21.10 -9.43 -11.14
C VAL A 22 -22.22 -10.48 -11.21
N PHE A 23 -22.29 -11.36 -10.22
CA PHE A 23 -23.34 -12.40 -10.11
C PHE A 23 -24.57 -11.92 -9.35
N THR A 24 -24.38 -10.95 -8.44
CA THR A 24 -25.39 -10.44 -7.53
C THR A 24 -25.26 -8.92 -7.43
N HIS A 25 -26.33 -8.20 -7.70
CA HIS A 25 -26.43 -6.76 -7.50
C HIS A 25 -27.75 -6.49 -6.76
N ASP A 26 -27.67 -5.99 -5.54
CA ASP A 26 -28.81 -5.48 -4.78
C ASP A 26 -28.66 -3.96 -4.64
N SER A 27 -29.48 -3.22 -5.38
CA SER A 27 -29.43 -1.76 -5.41
C SER A 27 -29.85 -1.08 -4.10
N THR A 28 -30.41 -1.84 -3.15
CA THR A 28 -30.75 -1.34 -1.81
C THR A 28 -29.60 -1.47 -0.82
N LEU A 29 -28.64 -2.38 -1.10
CA LEU A 29 -27.46 -2.62 -0.27
C LEU A 29 -26.17 -2.05 -0.89
N SER A 30 -26.14 -1.88 -2.21
CA SER A 30 -25.00 -1.33 -2.93
C SER A 30 -25.02 0.20 -2.94
N TYR A 31 -23.85 0.81 -2.72
CA TYR A 31 -23.67 2.22 -2.99
C TYR A 31 -23.84 2.51 -4.48
N LYS A 32 -24.47 3.63 -4.82
CA LYS A 32 -24.49 4.14 -6.20
C LYS A 32 -23.09 4.62 -6.57
N GLY A 33 -22.54 4.13 -7.68
CA GLY A 33 -21.23 4.56 -8.15
C GLY A 33 -20.57 3.54 -9.07
N TYR A 34 -19.25 3.65 -9.14
CA TYR A 34 -18.39 2.78 -9.92
C TYR A 34 -17.38 2.08 -9.02
N THR A 35 -16.94 0.89 -9.43
CA THR A 35 -15.84 0.17 -8.76
C THR A 35 -14.59 0.25 -9.62
N LEU A 36 -13.52 0.82 -9.05
CA LEU A 36 -12.20 0.90 -9.66
C LEU A 36 -11.28 -0.18 -9.07
N PHE A 37 -10.60 -0.94 -9.92
CA PHE A 37 -9.63 -1.94 -9.46
C PHE A 37 -8.60 -2.28 -10.54
N ALA A 38 -7.43 -2.73 -10.09
CA ALA A 38 -6.33 -3.18 -10.95
C ALA A 38 -5.90 -4.60 -10.52
N PRO A 39 -6.35 -5.66 -11.21
CA PRO A 39 -6.02 -7.03 -10.83
C PRO A 39 -4.51 -7.28 -10.88
N VAL A 40 -3.96 -7.81 -9.79
CA VAL A 40 -2.51 -7.85 -9.51
C VAL A 40 -1.66 -8.62 -10.53
N THR A 41 -2.26 -9.54 -11.29
CA THR A 41 -1.59 -10.34 -12.33
C THR A 41 -1.85 -9.85 -13.75
N THR A 42 -2.49 -8.68 -13.90
CA THR A 42 -2.86 -8.13 -15.20
C THR A 42 -2.31 -6.73 -15.39
N LYS A 43 -2.10 -6.33 -16.64
CA LYS A 43 -1.67 -4.97 -16.97
C LYS A 43 -2.84 -4.03 -17.28
N LEU A 44 -4.04 -4.37 -16.82
CA LEU A 44 -5.26 -3.60 -17.05
C LEU A 44 -5.79 -3.06 -15.72
N THR A 45 -6.29 -1.83 -15.78
CA THR A 45 -7.11 -1.24 -14.72
C THR A 45 -8.52 -1.08 -15.25
N TYR A 46 -9.52 -1.41 -14.43
CA TYR A 46 -10.92 -1.39 -14.80
C TYR A 46 -11.69 -0.42 -13.91
N LEU A 47 -12.61 0.31 -14.55
CA LEU A 47 -13.74 0.96 -13.91
C LEU A 47 -15.00 0.26 -14.40
N ILE A 48 -15.76 -0.31 -13.47
CA ILE A 48 -17.04 -0.98 -13.78
C ILE A 48 -18.19 -0.26 -13.08
N ASP A 49 -19.39 -0.38 -13.63
CA ASP A 49 -20.62 -0.01 -12.93
C ASP A 49 -21.12 -1.16 -12.03
N ASN A 50 -22.25 -0.94 -11.35
CA ASN A 50 -22.83 -1.92 -10.44
C ASN A 50 -23.47 -3.13 -11.14
N ASP A 51 -23.73 -3.07 -12.46
CA ASP A 51 -24.24 -4.19 -13.25
C ASP A 51 -23.09 -5.10 -13.76
N GLY A 52 -21.86 -4.64 -13.55
CA GLY A 52 -20.62 -5.33 -13.88
C GLY A 52 -20.10 -4.99 -15.28
N ASP A 53 -20.70 -4.00 -15.95
CA ASP A 53 -20.27 -3.58 -17.27
C ASP A 53 -19.02 -2.70 -17.17
N VAL A 54 -18.07 -2.93 -18.09
CA VAL A 54 -16.84 -2.15 -18.15
C VAL A 54 -17.16 -0.78 -18.72
N VAL A 55 -17.08 0.24 -17.86
CA VAL A 55 -17.26 1.64 -18.22
C VAL A 55 -15.99 2.18 -18.87
N LYS A 56 -14.83 1.81 -18.30
CA LYS A 56 -13.53 2.22 -18.81
C LYS A 56 -12.45 1.20 -18.44
N SER A 57 -11.44 1.08 -19.29
CA SER A 57 -10.21 0.38 -18.98
C SER A 57 -8.98 1.20 -19.40
N TRP A 58 -7.90 1.04 -18.64
CA TRP A 58 -6.59 1.63 -18.93
C TRP A 58 -5.54 0.51 -19.04
N PRO A 59 -4.93 0.30 -20.21
CA PRO A 59 -3.77 -0.56 -20.34
C PRO A 59 -2.52 0.10 -19.75
N SER A 60 -1.62 -0.72 -19.20
CA SER A 60 -0.31 -0.30 -18.74
C SER A 60 0.77 -1.24 -19.27
N GLN A 61 2.02 -0.80 -19.18
CA GLN A 61 3.18 -1.64 -19.43
C GLN A 61 3.57 -2.48 -18.21
N TYR A 62 3.06 -2.12 -17.03
CA TYR A 62 3.48 -2.64 -15.73
C TYR A 62 2.36 -3.40 -15.03
N ASN A 63 2.72 -4.43 -14.25
CA ASN A 63 1.79 -5.01 -13.28
C ASN A 63 1.48 -3.97 -12.19
N PRO A 64 0.34 -4.06 -11.48
CA PRO A 64 -0.05 -3.07 -10.48
C PRO A 64 0.89 -3.10 -9.26
N GLY A 65 1.17 -1.92 -8.70
CA GLY A 65 1.90 -1.74 -7.44
C GLY A 65 1.01 -1.74 -6.19
N GLN A 66 -0.22 -2.25 -6.30
CA GLN A 66 -1.30 -2.37 -5.28
C GLN A 66 -2.14 -1.14 -4.96
N ALA A 67 -1.84 0.05 -5.50
CA ALA A 67 -2.70 1.21 -5.37
C ALA A 67 -3.17 1.79 -6.70
N VAL A 68 -4.45 2.17 -6.72
CA VAL A 68 -5.12 2.82 -7.84
C VAL A 68 -6.22 3.74 -7.33
N MET A 69 -6.31 4.95 -7.87
CA MET A 69 -7.29 5.96 -7.49
C MET A 69 -7.78 6.71 -8.72
N LEU A 70 -9.08 6.99 -8.77
CA LEU A 70 -9.66 7.94 -9.72
C LEU A 70 -9.76 9.29 -9.03
N LEU A 71 -9.07 10.29 -9.57
CA LEU A 71 -9.00 11.63 -9.00
C LEU A 71 -10.20 12.48 -9.43
N ASN A 72 -10.46 13.55 -8.68
CA ASN A 72 -11.59 14.46 -8.94
C ASN A 72 -11.51 15.18 -10.30
N ASP A 73 -10.31 15.28 -10.89
CA ASP A 73 -10.10 15.83 -12.24
C ASP A 73 -10.34 14.79 -13.36
N GLY A 74 -10.77 13.58 -13.00
CA GLY A 74 -11.04 12.47 -13.94
C GLY A 74 -9.79 11.70 -14.37
N THR A 75 -8.61 12.05 -13.85
CA THR A 75 -7.38 11.29 -14.11
C THR A 75 -7.24 10.12 -13.15
N LEU A 76 -6.53 9.09 -13.60
CA LEU A 76 -6.19 7.91 -12.82
C LEU A 76 -4.80 8.10 -12.21
N LEU A 77 -4.65 7.95 -10.89
CA LEU A 77 -3.36 7.72 -10.26
C LEU A 77 -3.18 6.23 -10.02
N ARG A 78 -2.10 5.65 -10.52
CA ARG A 78 -1.86 4.21 -10.46
C ARG A 78 -0.42 3.91 -10.11
N THR A 79 -0.20 2.93 -9.24
CA THR A 79 1.12 2.37 -8.97
C THR A 79 1.44 1.20 -9.91
N GLY A 80 2.72 1.02 -10.22
CA GLY A 80 3.22 -0.04 -11.09
C GLY A 80 4.48 -0.71 -10.55
N ALA A 81 4.66 -1.97 -10.94
CA ALA A 81 5.84 -2.76 -10.64
C ALA A 81 6.71 -2.93 -11.91
N PRO A 82 7.97 -2.44 -11.92
CA PRO A 82 8.89 -2.68 -13.03
C PRO A 82 9.27 -4.17 -13.11
N MET A 83 9.68 -4.62 -14.30
CA MET A 83 10.10 -6.02 -14.52
C MET A 83 11.38 -6.38 -13.78
N VAL A 84 12.32 -5.44 -13.68
CA VAL A 84 13.58 -5.62 -12.95
C VAL A 84 13.35 -5.30 -11.48
N GLN A 85 13.73 -6.23 -10.61
CA GLN A 85 13.52 -6.12 -9.18
C GLN A 85 14.86 -6.29 -8.45
N SER A 86 15.38 -5.20 -7.91
CA SER A 86 16.57 -5.17 -7.04
C SER A 86 16.25 -5.50 -5.57
N MET A 87 15.02 -5.21 -5.16
CA MET A 87 14.45 -5.39 -3.82
C MET A 87 12.97 -5.71 -4.01
N GLY A 88 12.38 -6.68 -3.29
CA GLY A 88 10.98 -7.03 -3.54
C GLY A 88 10.36 -8.03 -2.56
N GLY A 89 9.04 -7.93 -2.44
CA GLY A 89 8.17 -8.76 -1.60
C GLY A 89 6.71 -8.62 -2.06
N GLY A 90 5.77 -9.07 -1.23
CA GLY A 90 4.35 -8.79 -1.47
C GLY A 90 4.12 -7.28 -1.58
N GLY A 91 3.37 -6.85 -2.59
CA GLY A 91 3.04 -5.43 -2.82
C GLY A 91 4.17 -4.55 -3.38
N ALA A 92 5.24 -5.14 -3.91
CA ALA A 92 6.32 -4.37 -4.51
C ALA A 92 5.84 -3.49 -5.68
N GLY A 93 6.10 -2.19 -5.58
CA GLY A 93 5.78 -1.18 -6.58
C GLY A 93 7.04 -0.71 -7.30
N GLY A 94 7.28 0.59 -7.34
CA GLY A 94 8.44 1.20 -7.99
C GLY A 94 8.07 2.32 -8.95
N ILE A 95 6.81 2.38 -9.39
CA ILE A 95 6.34 3.36 -10.38
C ILE A 95 5.04 3.98 -9.89
N VAL A 96 4.87 5.28 -10.12
CA VAL A 96 3.61 6.00 -10.00
C VAL A 96 3.30 6.66 -11.35
N GLU A 97 2.09 6.46 -11.87
CA GLU A 97 1.61 7.06 -13.12
C GLU A 97 0.34 7.88 -12.86
N LYS A 98 0.29 9.11 -13.39
CA LYS A 98 -0.97 9.87 -13.58
C LYS A 98 -1.39 9.72 -15.03
N ILE A 99 -2.57 9.18 -15.27
CA ILE A 99 -3.06 8.81 -16.60
C ILE A 99 -4.37 9.56 -16.88
N ALA A 100 -4.47 10.21 -18.02
CA ALA A 100 -5.69 10.87 -18.47
C ALA A 100 -6.81 9.87 -18.77
N TRP A 101 -8.05 10.36 -18.86
CA TRP A 101 -9.22 9.55 -19.21
C TRP A 101 -9.07 8.86 -20.57
N ASP A 102 -8.41 9.50 -21.55
CA ASP A 102 -8.17 8.92 -22.87
C ASP A 102 -7.10 7.79 -22.88
N GLY A 103 -6.31 7.67 -21.80
CA GLY A 103 -5.21 6.70 -21.67
C GLY A 103 -3.81 7.30 -21.80
N SER A 104 -3.70 8.60 -22.08
CA SER A 104 -2.41 9.29 -22.17
C SER A 104 -1.73 9.39 -20.80
N VAL A 105 -0.47 8.97 -20.69
CA VAL A 105 0.31 9.13 -19.45
C VAL A 105 0.76 10.59 -19.33
N LEU A 106 0.25 11.29 -18.33
CA LEU A 106 0.55 12.70 -18.06
C LEU A 106 1.78 12.87 -17.17
N TRP A 107 2.00 11.90 -16.27
CA TRP A 107 3.13 11.87 -15.37
C TRP A 107 3.55 10.43 -15.09
N ARG A 108 4.86 10.20 -15.03
CA ARG A 108 5.45 8.97 -14.48
C ARG A 108 6.57 9.34 -13.53
N TYR A 109 6.60 8.71 -12.37
CA TYR A 109 7.70 8.80 -11.42
C TYR A 109 8.17 7.41 -11.05
N GLU A 110 9.49 7.20 -11.15
CA GLU A 110 10.13 5.94 -10.78
C GLU A 110 10.88 6.13 -9.46
N HIS A 111 10.62 5.25 -8.50
CA HIS A 111 11.26 5.27 -7.19
C HIS A 111 11.61 3.85 -6.75
N TYR A 112 12.71 3.34 -7.30
CA TYR A 112 13.33 2.07 -6.94
C TYR A 112 14.83 2.10 -7.26
N GLY A 113 15.60 1.35 -6.48
CA GLY A 113 17.05 1.21 -6.59
C GLY A 113 17.54 -0.03 -5.85
N SER A 114 18.85 -0.17 -5.66
CA SER A 114 19.44 -1.33 -4.95
C SER A 114 19.06 -1.39 -3.48
N THR A 115 18.80 -0.24 -2.84
CA THR A 115 18.54 -0.14 -1.40
C THR A 115 17.19 0.48 -1.05
N TYR A 116 16.36 0.82 -2.04
CA TYR A 116 15.04 1.40 -1.79
C TYR A 116 14.04 1.02 -2.87
N ARG A 117 12.75 0.97 -2.52
CA ARG A 117 11.67 0.72 -3.48
C ARG A 117 10.33 1.18 -2.94
N SER A 118 9.58 1.95 -3.72
CA SER A 118 8.18 2.24 -3.40
C SER A 118 7.31 0.98 -3.46
N HIS A 119 6.35 0.85 -2.56
CA HIS A 119 5.46 -0.32 -2.47
C HIS A 119 4.07 0.06 -2.02
N HIS A 120 3.14 -0.86 -2.24
CA HIS A 120 1.77 -0.86 -1.75
C HIS A 120 0.90 0.34 -2.13
N ASP A 121 1.13 1.49 -1.49
CA ASP A 121 0.16 2.57 -1.46
C ASP A 121 0.75 3.94 -1.74
N VAL A 122 -0.11 4.81 -2.25
CA VAL A 122 0.15 6.21 -2.50
C VAL A 122 -1.07 7.05 -2.13
N GLU A 123 -0.84 8.29 -1.72
CA GLU A 123 -1.91 9.23 -1.39
C GLU A 123 -1.69 10.55 -2.15
N ILE A 124 -2.72 11.03 -2.85
CA ILE A 124 -2.70 12.37 -3.44
C ILE A 124 -2.98 13.41 -2.35
N MET A 125 -2.08 14.39 -2.21
CA MET A 125 -2.23 15.45 -1.23
C MET A 125 -3.02 16.63 -1.80
N PRO A 126 -3.63 17.49 -0.96
CA PRO A 126 -4.38 18.67 -1.41
C PRO A 126 -3.56 19.67 -2.24
N ASN A 127 -2.23 19.70 -2.07
CA ASN A 127 -1.32 20.53 -2.86
C ASN A 127 -0.95 19.91 -4.23
N GLY A 128 -1.45 18.71 -4.54
CA GLY A 128 -1.14 17.96 -5.76
C GLY A 128 0.12 17.08 -5.68
N ASN A 129 0.87 17.14 -4.59
CA ASN A 129 1.99 16.22 -4.36
C ASN A 129 1.46 14.83 -4.02
N VAL A 130 2.33 13.82 -4.10
CA VAL A 130 1.96 12.43 -3.80
C VAL A 130 2.81 11.89 -2.67
N LEU A 131 2.17 11.33 -1.63
CA LEU A 131 2.87 10.52 -0.63
C LEU A 131 3.06 9.10 -1.15
N LEU A 132 4.25 8.55 -0.98
CA LEU A 132 4.58 7.16 -1.32
C LEU A 132 5.10 6.45 -0.09
N LEU A 133 4.69 5.19 0.10
CA LEU A 133 5.40 4.24 0.96
C LEU A 133 6.62 3.67 0.24
N VAL A 134 7.72 3.52 0.97
CA VAL A 134 9.02 3.10 0.46
C VAL A 134 9.69 2.16 1.46
N TRP A 135 10.13 1.00 1.00
CA TRP A 135 11.07 0.19 1.75
C TRP A 135 12.47 0.77 1.58
N GLU A 136 13.23 0.79 2.67
CA GLU A 136 14.65 1.19 2.70
C GLU A 136 15.46 0.06 3.36
N SER A 137 16.43 -0.48 2.63
CA SER A 137 17.24 -1.63 3.05
C SER A 137 18.50 -1.22 3.79
N HIS A 138 18.71 -1.82 4.96
CA HIS A 138 19.91 -1.71 5.76
C HIS A 138 20.64 -3.05 5.80
N THR A 139 21.96 -3.01 5.79
CA THR A 139 22.82 -4.17 5.92
C THR A 139 22.69 -4.82 7.30
N ARG A 140 23.13 -6.08 7.41
CA ARG A 140 23.24 -6.78 8.69
C ARG A 140 24.06 -5.98 9.71
N ASP A 141 25.20 -5.43 9.31
CA ASP A 141 26.08 -4.71 10.23
C ASP A 141 25.45 -3.42 10.73
N GLU A 142 24.75 -2.67 9.86
CA GLU A 142 23.98 -1.48 10.26
C GLU A 142 22.87 -1.83 11.26
N ALA A 143 22.12 -2.91 11.02
CA ALA A 143 21.08 -3.38 11.94
C ALA A 143 21.64 -3.79 13.30
N LEU A 144 22.75 -4.54 13.31
CA LEU A 144 23.42 -4.95 14.55
C LEU A 144 23.99 -3.74 15.29
N ALA A 145 24.57 -2.77 14.59
CA ALA A 145 25.07 -1.52 15.17
C ALA A 145 23.94 -0.70 15.80
N LYS A 146 22.74 -0.71 15.20
CA LYS A 146 21.52 -0.08 15.73
C LYS A 146 20.83 -0.87 16.86
N GLY A 147 21.43 -1.97 17.31
CA GLY A 147 20.92 -2.74 18.43
C GLY A 147 19.87 -3.77 18.06
N ARG A 148 19.70 -4.15 16.80
CA ARG A 148 18.94 -5.36 16.43
C ARG A 148 19.59 -6.60 17.08
N ASP A 149 18.77 -7.51 17.57
CA ASP A 149 19.17 -8.83 18.02
C ASP A 149 19.53 -9.69 16.80
N ALA A 150 20.73 -10.26 16.80
CA ALA A 150 21.21 -11.13 15.74
C ALA A 150 20.30 -12.35 15.50
N SER A 151 19.60 -12.82 16.54
CA SER A 151 18.62 -13.92 16.43
C SER A 151 17.36 -13.53 15.65
N ARG A 152 17.07 -12.22 15.58
CA ARG A 152 15.93 -11.65 14.86
C ARG A 152 16.29 -11.14 13.48
N LEU A 153 17.41 -11.58 12.94
CA LEU A 153 17.87 -11.19 11.61
C LEU A 153 18.17 -12.45 10.81
N ALA A 154 17.10 -13.11 10.36
CA ALA A 154 17.16 -14.36 9.61
C ALA A 154 17.78 -14.17 8.22
N ASP A 155 17.56 -13.00 7.64
CA ASP A 155 18.11 -12.57 6.37
C ASP A 155 19.39 -11.72 6.60
N ASN A 156 20.18 -11.46 5.55
CA ASN A 156 21.39 -10.63 5.68
C ASN A 156 21.12 -9.11 5.59
N THR A 157 19.86 -8.71 5.69
CA THR A 157 19.40 -7.32 5.61
C THR A 157 18.19 -7.10 6.51
N LEU A 158 17.99 -5.85 6.95
CA LEU A 158 16.78 -5.40 7.63
C LEU A 158 16.15 -4.28 6.82
N TRP A 159 14.86 -4.35 6.53
CA TRP A 159 14.15 -3.29 5.84
C TRP A 159 13.43 -2.41 6.84
N SER A 160 13.56 -1.12 6.63
CA SER A 160 12.80 -0.08 7.32
C SER A 160 11.75 0.50 6.37
N GLU A 161 10.80 1.20 6.94
CA GLU A 161 9.73 1.89 6.23
C GLU A 161 10.04 3.37 6.15
N ARG A 162 9.84 3.95 4.97
CA ARG A 162 10.00 5.37 4.69
C ARG A 162 8.74 5.89 3.99
N ILE A 163 8.39 7.12 4.30
CA ILE A 163 7.33 7.87 3.63
C ILE A 163 7.98 9.05 2.93
N ILE A 164 7.69 9.28 1.66
CA ILE A 164 8.18 10.43 0.91
C ILE A 164 7.03 11.23 0.32
N GLU A 165 7.13 12.56 0.34
CA GLU A 165 6.27 13.47 -0.42
C GLU A 165 6.99 13.87 -1.70
N VAL A 166 6.38 13.56 -2.85
CA VAL A 166 6.94 13.84 -4.16
C VAL A 166 6.14 14.96 -4.83
N LYS A 167 6.82 16.06 -5.13
CA LYS A 167 6.32 17.13 -5.98
C LYS A 167 6.64 16.81 -7.43
N GLN A 168 5.63 16.79 -8.30
CA GLN A 168 5.87 16.66 -9.74
C GLN A 168 6.63 17.89 -10.26
N THR A 169 7.74 17.66 -10.99
CA THR A 169 8.56 18.73 -11.59
C THR A 169 8.56 18.70 -13.12
N GLY A 170 7.97 17.66 -13.71
CA GLY A 170 7.85 17.45 -15.15
C GLY A 170 7.07 16.18 -15.46
N PRO A 171 6.94 15.78 -16.74
CA PRO A 171 6.20 14.58 -17.12
C PRO A 171 6.84 13.26 -16.64
N THR A 172 8.15 13.25 -16.40
CA THR A 172 8.90 12.05 -15.97
C THR A 172 9.78 12.29 -14.75
N SER A 173 9.55 13.38 -14.02
CA SER A 173 10.40 13.81 -12.92
C SER A 173 9.58 14.27 -11.71
N GLY A 174 10.20 14.14 -10.54
CA GLY A 174 9.66 14.60 -9.28
C GLY A 174 10.79 14.94 -8.30
N GLU A 175 10.49 15.83 -7.36
CA GLU A 175 11.36 16.25 -6.28
C GLU A 175 10.79 15.73 -4.96
N ILE A 176 11.61 15.08 -4.13
CA ILE A 176 11.22 14.71 -2.77
C ILE A 176 11.31 15.96 -1.91
N VAL A 177 10.16 16.49 -1.48
CA VAL A 177 10.07 17.75 -0.72
C VAL A 177 9.88 17.52 0.78
N TRP A 178 9.56 16.30 1.18
CA TRP A 178 9.50 15.87 2.58
C TRP A 178 9.72 14.36 2.66
N SER A 179 10.28 13.89 3.78
CA SER A 179 10.34 12.46 4.06
C SER A 179 10.39 12.15 5.55
N TRP A 180 9.96 10.95 5.90
CA TRP A 180 10.09 10.36 7.23
C TRP A 180 10.61 8.93 7.10
N SER A 181 11.54 8.51 7.96
CA SER A 181 12.03 7.13 8.00
C SER A 181 11.85 6.56 9.39
N SER A 182 11.25 5.37 9.48
CA SER A 182 11.17 4.59 10.72
C SER A 182 12.57 4.30 11.28
N TRP A 183 13.58 4.18 10.41
CA TRP A 183 14.97 3.98 10.83
C TRP A 183 15.46 5.06 11.78
N ASP A 184 15.06 6.31 11.58
CA ASP A 184 15.46 7.45 12.42
C ASP A 184 14.70 7.52 13.75
N HIS A 185 13.69 6.66 13.93
CA HIS A 185 12.77 6.66 15.07
C HIS A 185 12.82 5.35 15.86
N MET A 186 13.94 4.62 15.81
CA MET A 186 14.11 3.35 16.51
C MET A 186 14.42 3.54 18.00
N ILE A 187 14.13 2.50 18.78
CA ILE A 187 14.55 2.31 20.16
C ILE A 187 14.91 0.83 20.39
N GLN A 188 15.73 0.57 21.39
CA GLN A 188 16.03 -0.76 21.90
C GLN A 188 16.31 -0.71 23.41
N ASP A 189 16.01 -1.78 24.14
CA ASP A 189 16.24 -1.89 25.59
C ASP A 189 17.17 -3.05 25.95
N ARG A 190 17.95 -3.55 24.97
CA ARG A 190 18.80 -4.75 25.12
C ARG A 190 20.23 -4.43 25.50
N ASP A 191 20.84 -3.47 24.81
CA ASP A 191 22.27 -3.19 24.90
C ASP A 191 22.50 -1.74 25.28
N PRO A 192 22.84 -1.44 26.55
CA PRO A 192 23.06 -0.07 27.02
C PRO A 192 24.28 0.63 26.42
N GLN A 193 25.13 -0.10 25.67
CA GLN A 193 26.28 0.49 24.98
C GLN A 193 25.98 0.87 23.52
N LYS A 194 24.80 0.52 23.00
CA LYS A 194 24.40 0.83 21.62
C LYS A 194 23.52 2.08 21.55
N PRO A 195 23.47 2.75 20.38
CA PRO A 195 22.56 3.86 20.15
C PRO A 195 21.11 3.51 20.47
N ASP A 196 20.32 4.57 20.71
CA ASP A 196 18.88 4.46 20.95
C ASP A 196 18.48 3.49 22.07
N HIS A 197 19.37 3.28 23.05
CA HIS A 197 19.05 2.52 24.26
C HIS A 197 18.10 3.31 25.17
N GLY A 198 16.99 2.71 25.56
CA GLY A 198 16.03 3.31 26.50
C GLY A 198 14.91 2.35 26.88
N VAL A 199 14.05 2.75 27.81
CA VAL A 199 12.90 1.92 28.22
C VAL A 199 11.80 2.04 27.17
N VAL A 200 11.57 1.00 26.37
CA VAL A 200 10.59 1.00 25.26
C VAL A 200 9.21 1.52 25.69
N LYS A 201 8.73 1.09 26.88
CA LYS A 201 7.44 1.51 27.43
C LYS A 201 7.31 3.03 27.64
N GLU A 202 8.42 3.71 27.89
CA GLU A 202 8.48 5.16 28.15
C GLU A 202 8.54 5.98 26.85
N HIS A 203 8.81 5.33 25.71
CA HIS A 203 8.98 5.96 24.40
C HIS A 203 7.98 5.42 23.34
N PRO A 204 6.66 5.59 23.54
CA PRO A 204 5.66 5.13 22.58
C PRO A 204 5.79 5.79 21.19
N GLU A 205 6.47 6.95 21.11
CA GLU A 205 6.78 7.68 19.89
C GLU A 205 7.85 7.01 19.01
N ARG A 206 8.53 5.99 19.53
CA ARG A 206 9.61 5.24 18.86
C ARG A 206 9.22 3.80 18.55
N VAL A 207 9.98 3.18 17.64
CA VAL A 207 9.75 1.80 17.18
C VAL A 207 10.82 0.89 17.79
N ASP A 208 10.40 -0.10 18.56
CA ASP A 208 11.33 -1.10 19.09
C ASP A 208 11.93 -1.92 17.94
N ILE A 209 13.21 -1.75 17.65
CA ILE A 209 13.89 -2.49 16.58
C ILE A 209 13.96 -3.99 16.89
N ASN A 210 13.63 -4.44 18.09
CA ASN A 210 13.65 -5.83 18.51
C ASN A 210 12.24 -6.41 18.69
N ILE A 211 11.20 -5.83 18.11
CA ILE A 211 9.85 -6.42 18.07
C ILE A 211 9.57 -7.11 16.71
N GLY A 212 8.45 -7.82 16.64
CA GLY A 212 7.94 -8.42 15.40
C GLY A 212 8.70 -9.69 14.97
N GLY A 213 8.58 -10.01 13.68
CA GLY A 213 9.21 -11.16 13.05
C GLY A 213 10.72 -10.97 12.81
N ASN A 214 11.35 -12.01 12.26
CA ASN A 214 12.79 -12.08 12.01
C ASN A 214 13.21 -11.92 10.53
N ARG A 215 12.24 -11.76 9.62
CA ARG A 215 12.49 -11.49 8.18
C ARG A 215 12.96 -10.05 7.97
N SER A 216 13.59 -9.75 6.84
CA SER A 216 13.97 -8.39 6.46
C SER A 216 12.79 -7.42 6.49
N ASP A 217 11.64 -7.85 5.97
CA ASP A 217 10.40 -7.07 5.87
C ASP A 217 9.52 -7.25 7.11
N TRP A 218 9.97 -6.69 8.24
CA TRP A 218 9.39 -6.96 9.57
C TRP A 218 8.30 -5.96 10.00
N LEU A 219 8.26 -4.75 9.43
CA LEU A 219 7.21 -3.76 9.66
C LEU A 219 6.06 -3.93 8.65
N HIS A 220 6.40 -3.94 7.36
CA HIS A 220 5.48 -4.10 6.23
C HIS A 220 4.33 -3.09 6.29
N MET A 221 4.61 -1.83 5.92
CA MET A 221 3.54 -0.84 5.80
C MET A 221 2.73 -1.06 4.52
N ASN A 222 1.40 -1.02 4.67
CA ASN A 222 0.50 -1.36 3.56
C ASN A 222 -0.34 -0.18 3.07
N SER A 223 -0.49 0.87 3.87
CA SER A 223 -1.27 2.06 3.48
C SER A 223 -0.71 3.35 4.06
N VAL A 224 -0.97 4.46 3.36
CA VAL A 224 -0.60 5.82 3.78
C VAL A 224 -1.75 6.79 3.50
N ARG A 225 -2.12 7.62 4.46
CA ARG A 225 -3.12 8.69 4.31
C ARG A 225 -2.64 9.99 4.90
N TYR A 226 -3.00 11.11 4.29
CA TYR A 226 -2.64 12.44 4.78
C TYR A 226 -3.83 13.14 5.44
N ASN A 227 -3.65 13.58 6.68
CA ASN A 227 -4.62 14.42 7.38
C ASN A 227 -4.20 15.90 7.28
N ALA A 228 -4.78 16.60 6.30
CA ALA A 228 -4.49 18.02 6.08
C ALA A 228 -4.89 18.95 7.24
N LYS A 229 -5.88 18.56 8.07
CA LYS A 229 -6.33 19.38 9.21
C LYS A 229 -5.32 19.40 10.36
N ARG A 230 -4.58 18.30 10.52
CA ARG A 230 -3.62 18.10 11.61
C ARG A 230 -2.17 18.06 11.15
N ASN A 231 -1.91 18.12 9.84
CA ASN A 231 -0.59 17.93 9.24
C ASN A 231 0.07 16.63 9.71
N GLU A 232 -0.68 15.53 9.62
CA GLU A 232 -0.29 14.21 10.11
C GLU A 232 -0.42 13.16 9.01
N VAL A 233 0.32 12.06 9.14
CA VAL A 233 0.24 10.91 8.25
C VAL A 233 -0.24 9.69 9.05
N LEU A 234 -1.28 9.02 8.56
CA LEU A 234 -1.76 7.75 9.07
C LEU A 234 -1.14 6.62 8.24
N VAL A 235 -0.58 5.60 8.89
CA VAL A 235 -0.08 4.40 8.24
C VAL A 235 -0.62 3.13 8.87
N SER A 236 -0.81 2.09 8.06
CA SER A 236 -1.00 0.72 8.54
C SER A 236 0.32 -0.03 8.58
N VAL A 237 0.65 -0.63 9.73
CA VAL A 237 1.84 -1.48 9.94
C VAL A 237 1.36 -2.92 10.10
N HIS A 238 1.39 -3.67 9.01
CA HIS A 238 0.73 -4.98 8.90
C HIS A 238 1.31 -6.01 9.88
N ASN A 239 2.64 -6.13 9.89
CA ASN A 239 3.32 -7.19 10.64
C ASN A 239 3.41 -6.91 12.15
N LEU A 240 3.16 -5.66 12.57
CA LEU A 240 3.02 -5.31 13.98
C LEU A 240 1.56 -5.28 14.45
N HIS A 241 0.61 -5.36 13.52
CA HIS A 241 -0.82 -5.26 13.78
C HIS A 241 -1.19 -3.91 14.42
N GLU A 242 -0.65 -2.83 13.85
CA GLU A 242 -0.87 -1.48 14.36
C GLU A 242 -1.23 -0.51 13.25
N ILE A 243 -1.93 0.55 13.63
CA ILE A 243 -1.95 1.80 12.87
C ILE A 243 -1.19 2.87 13.66
N TRP A 244 -0.46 3.72 12.95
CA TRP A 244 0.28 4.84 13.53
C TRP A 244 -0.17 6.16 12.94
N ILE A 245 -0.24 7.20 13.76
CA ILE A 245 -0.33 8.60 13.30
C ILE A 245 1.02 9.25 13.57
N ILE A 246 1.62 9.80 12.53
CA ILE A 246 2.93 10.45 12.54
C ILE A 246 2.72 11.95 12.35
N SER A 247 3.26 12.76 13.26
CA SER A 247 3.28 14.22 13.10
C SER A 247 4.33 14.59 12.06
N ARG A 248 3.94 15.32 11.01
CA ARG A 248 4.91 15.80 10.01
C ARG A 248 5.80 16.95 10.51
N GLU A 249 5.36 17.64 11.56
CA GLU A 249 6.10 18.73 12.19
C GLU A 249 7.26 18.20 13.04
N THR A 250 7.02 17.14 13.81
CA THR A 250 8.02 16.61 14.76
C THR A 250 8.70 15.33 14.31
N GLY A 251 8.09 14.58 13.38
CA GLY A 251 8.50 13.22 13.02
C GLY A 251 8.03 12.14 14.01
N ASN A 252 7.52 12.52 15.19
CA ASN A 252 7.13 11.56 16.20
C ASN A 252 5.86 10.80 15.82
N ILE A 253 5.80 9.53 16.22
CA ILE A 253 4.55 8.78 16.27
C ILE A 253 3.72 9.34 17.44
N VAL A 254 2.65 10.06 17.14
CA VAL A 254 1.80 10.74 18.14
C VAL A 254 0.61 9.89 18.57
N TYR A 255 0.31 8.82 17.85
CA TYR A 255 -0.73 7.86 18.21
C TYR A 255 -0.42 6.48 17.65
N ARG A 256 -0.71 5.45 18.44
CA ARG A 256 -0.60 4.03 18.07
C ARG A 256 -1.84 3.29 18.54
N TRP A 257 -2.33 2.37 17.72
CA TRP A 257 -3.45 1.52 18.10
C TRP A 257 -3.40 0.19 17.37
N GLY A 258 -3.86 -0.87 18.02
CA GLY A 258 -3.94 -2.20 17.43
C GLY A 258 -3.23 -3.27 18.27
N ASN A 259 -1.96 -3.08 18.60
CA ASN A 259 -1.18 -4.06 19.35
C ASN A 259 -0.28 -3.39 20.39
N PRO A 260 -0.76 -3.15 21.63
CA PRO A 260 0.00 -2.42 22.64
C PRO A 260 1.21 -3.17 23.20
N LEU A 261 1.36 -4.46 22.89
CA LEU A 261 2.55 -5.24 23.24
C LEU A 261 3.80 -4.74 22.52
N THR A 262 3.67 -4.16 21.33
CA THR A 262 4.82 -3.82 20.48
C THR A 262 5.64 -2.64 20.99
N TYR A 263 5.07 -1.90 21.93
CA TYR A 263 5.70 -0.81 22.69
C TYR A 263 5.50 -1.01 24.20
N GLN A 264 5.37 -2.28 24.63
CA GLN A 264 5.36 -2.71 26.04
C GLN A 264 4.33 -2.00 26.95
N ARG A 265 3.21 -1.54 26.39
CA ARG A 265 2.13 -0.84 27.12
C ARG A 265 0.86 -1.65 27.30
N GLY A 266 0.86 -2.91 26.87
CA GLY A 266 -0.27 -3.81 27.08
C GLY A 266 0.14 -5.26 26.92
N THR A 267 -0.88 -6.10 26.80
CA THR A 267 -0.82 -7.55 26.81
C THR A 267 -1.45 -8.13 25.56
N ARG A 268 -1.27 -9.44 25.34
CA ARG A 268 -1.80 -10.12 24.15
C ARG A 268 -3.33 -10.08 24.06
N SER A 269 -4.02 -10.06 25.20
CA SER A 269 -5.49 -9.96 25.25
C SER A 269 -6.02 -8.57 24.84
N GLU A 270 -5.14 -7.56 24.77
CA GLU A 270 -5.51 -6.20 24.40
C GLU A 270 -5.28 -5.89 22.93
N GLN A 271 -4.68 -6.82 22.17
CA GLN A 271 -4.56 -6.69 20.72
C GLN A 271 -5.94 -6.66 20.06
N ARG A 272 -6.14 -5.72 19.13
CA ARG A 272 -7.40 -5.46 18.42
C ARG A 272 -7.30 -5.65 16.91
N LEU A 273 -6.09 -5.55 16.37
CA LEU A 273 -5.83 -5.72 14.94
C LEU A 273 -5.06 -7.00 14.67
N TYR A 274 -5.22 -7.55 13.47
CA TYR A 274 -4.67 -8.85 13.08
C TYR A 274 -4.29 -8.87 11.58
N GLY A 275 -3.33 -8.03 11.19
CA GLY A 275 -2.84 -7.96 9.81
C GLY A 275 -3.72 -7.10 8.90
N GLN A 276 -4.15 -5.95 9.40
CA GLN A 276 -4.87 -4.96 8.61
C GLN A 276 -4.00 -4.46 7.44
N HIS A 277 -4.57 -4.46 6.24
CA HIS A 277 -3.86 -4.05 5.02
C HIS A 277 -4.13 -2.60 4.63
N ASP A 278 -5.08 -1.93 5.28
CA ASP A 278 -5.43 -0.54 4.99
C ASP A 278 -5.94 0.15 6.25
N ALA A 279 -5.74 1.45 6.31
CA ALA A 279 -6.21 2.36 7.35
C ALA A 279 -6.66 3.66 6.66
N ARG A 280 -7.89 4.11 6.94
CA ARG A 280 -8.53 5.28 6.34
C ARG A 280 -9.20 6.14 7.39
#